data_AF-A0A3D3QN89-F1
#
_entry.id   AF-A0A3D3QN89-F1
#
_cell.length_a   1.000
_cell.length_b   1.000
_cell.length_c   1.000
_cell.angle_alpha   90.00
_cell.angle_beta   90.00
_cell.angle_gamma   90.00
#
_symmetry.space_group_name_H-M   'P 1'
#
loop_
_entity.id
_entity.type
_entity.pdbx_description
1 polymer ?
#
loop_
_entity_poly.entity_id
_entity_poly.type
_entity_poly.pdbx_seq_one_letter_code
_entity_poly.pdbx_strand_id
1 'polypeptide(L)'
;AHVPPTERQAELLSNVAWTSRLNADACLSGDSLSSGLKTWRLLANSDHGLGAVLLETDHGLQPYPMPLPGVSSRSSESLLAAIAECASLASGATEATLSIGPELLERLEEAIAYVERRIVQLTAQYDNREDPGELRSRGDILLARYLEISPGSSSAKVHDFEGNIVELELDPKLKPYENASRYYDRASRSERAARRIPGLIESAHADMVVLQTLLKHAYDGTAQVEKIWAALPASPARQRRGSQSPTEPYRTFLSSGGLEIRVGRGARHNDDLTFRHSAPNDIWLHARHSTGAHVILRWQGIGAPPERDLQEAASLAALHSKARTSKIVPVDWTLRKYVRKPRGSAAGSVVPDRVRTLFVTPDSELVESHAVDHNSLNEARSEGSI
;
A
#
# COMPACT_ATOMS: atom_id res chain seq x y z
N ALA A 1 -28.91 -37.84 5.00
CA ALA A 1 -29.10 -36.64 4.17
C ALA A 1 -27.88 -36.49 3.27
N HIS A 2 -28.07 -36.34 1.95
CA HIS A 2 -26.95 -36.16 1.02
C HIS A 2 -26.35 -34.78 1.25
N VAL A 3 -25.14 -34.73 1.82
CA VAL A 3 -24.37 -33.49 1.93
C VAL A 3 -24.11 -32.96 0.52
N PRO A 4 -24.34 -31.66 0.24
CA PRO A 4 -24.04 -31.04 -1.05
C PRO A 4 -22.57 -31.31 -1.48
N PRO A 5 -22.28 -31.44 -2.79
CA PRO A 5 -20.91 -31.70 -3.28
C PRO A 5 -19.88 -30.67 -2.80
N THR A 6 -20.29 -29.40 -2.68
CA THR A 6 -19.46 -28.29 -2.22
C THR A 6 -19.11 -28.37 -0.73
N GLU A 7 -20.05 -28.79 0.11
CA GLU A 7 -19.82 -28.99 1.55
C GLU A 7 -18.93 -30.22 1.81
N ARG A 8 -19.08 -31.28 1.02
CA ARG A 8 -18.17 -32.44 1.04
C ARG A 8 -16.75 -32.07 0.61
N GLN A 9 -16.61 -31.20 -0.40
CA GLN A 9 -15.32 -30.69 -0.84
C GLN A 9 -14.65 -29.86 0.25
N ALA A 10 -15.40 -29.01 0.96
CA ALA A 10 -14.88 -28.24 2.09
C ALA A 10 -14.43 -29.12 3.27
N GLU A 11 -15.18 -30.17 3.60
CA GLU A 11 -14.84 -31.12 4.67
C GLU A 11 -13.65 -32.03 4.29
N LEU A 12 -13.54 -32.43 3.02
CA LEU A 12 -12.36 -33.12 2.51
C LEU A 12 -11.13 -32.20 2.56
N LEU A 13 -11.26 -30.94 2.14
CA LEU A 13 -10.17 -29.97 2.23
C LEU A 13 -9.76 -29.72 3.69
N SER A 14 -10.71 -29.64 4.64
CA SER A 14 -10.37 -29.43 6.05
C SER A 14 -9.63 -30.62 6.68
N ASN A 15 -9.89 -31.85 6.23
CA ASN A 15 -9.33 -33.08 6.80
C ASN A 15 -8.13 -33.64 6.01
N VAL A 16 -8.03 -33.38 4.71
CA VAL A 16 -7.00 -33.93 3.80
C VAL A 16 -5.96 -32.89 3.40
N ALA A 17 -6.35 -31.62 3.23
CA ALA A 17 -5.46 -30.57 2.71
C ALA A 17 -4.37 -30.12 3.68
N TRP A 18 -4.36 -30.63 4.91
CA TRP A 18 -3.21 -30.47 5.80
C TRP A 18 -1.94 -31.20 5.30
N THR A 19 -2.03 -32.03 4.25
CA THR A 19 -0.92 -32.90 3.83
C THR A 19 -0.29 -32.58 2.48
N SER A 20 -1.03 -32.05 1.48
CA SER A 20 -0.50 -31.53 0.19
C SER A 20 -1.65 -31.15 -0.76
N ARG A 21 -1.47 -30.09 -1.57
CA ARG A 21 -2.44 -29.70 -2.62
C ARG A 21 -2.61 -30.79 -3.69
N LEU A 22 -1.55 -31.53 -4.01
CA LEU A 22 -1.59 -32.66 -4.94
C LEU A 22 -2.53 -33.77 -4.46
N ASN A 23 -2.56 -34.01 -3.14
CA ASN A 23 -3.42 -35.05 -2.54
C ASN A 23 -4.88 -34.65 -2.60
N ALA A 24 -5.17 -33.36 -2.36
CA ALA A 24 -6.52 -32.83 -2.46
C ALA A 24 -7.04 -32.95 -3.89
N ASP A 25 -6.25 -32.51 -4.88
CA ASP A 25 -6.62 -32.57 -6.29
C ASP A 25 -6.81 -34.03 -6.76
N ALA A 26 -5.92 -34.95 -6.37
CA ALA A 26 -6.04 -36.37 -6.69
C ALA A 26 -7.29 -37.05 -6.07
N CYS A 27 -7.68 -36.65 -4.86
CA CYS A 27 -8.91 -37.13 -4.24
C CYS A 27 -10.18 -36.55 -4.89
N LEU A 28 -10.08 -35.36 -5.48
CA LEU A 28 -11.21 -34.65 -6.10
C LEU A 28 -11.35 -34.95 -7.61
N SER A 29 -10.30 -35.42 -8.28
CA SER A 29 -10.26 -35.66 -9.73
C SER A 29 -10.87 -36.99 -10.19
N GLY A 30 -11.32 -37.85 -9.26
CA GLY A 30 -11.91 -39.15 -9.62
C GLY A 30 -13.34 -39.04 -10.17
N ASP A 31 -13.71 -39.93 -11.10
CA ASP A 31 -15.03 -39.96 -11.77
C ASP A 31 -16.23 -40.17 -10.83
N SER A 32 -16.00 -40.49 -9.55
CA SER A 32 -17.04 -40.72 -8.55
C SER A 32 -16.58 -40.40 -7.11
N LEU A 33 -17.54 -40.21 -6.21
CA LEU A 33 -17.28 -40.08 -4.77
C LEU A 33 -16.51 -41.30 -4.22
N SER A 34 -16.81 -42.49 -4.75
CA SER A 34 -16.19 -43.74 -4.35
C SER A 34 -14.71 -43.82 -4.75
N SER A 35 -14.33 -43.26 -5.91
CA SER A 35 -12.93 -43.20 -6.33
C SER A 35 -12.12 -42.24 -5.45
N GLY A 36 -12.65 -41.07 -5.10
CA GLY A 36 -11.97 -40.12 -4.21
C GLY A 36 -11.73 -40.69 -2.81
N LEU A 37 -12.74 -41.35 -2.23
CA LEU A 37 -12.61 -42.03 -0.93
C LEU A 37 -11.58 -43.16 -0.96
N LYS A 38 -11.48 -43.89 -2.08
CA LYS A 38 -10.49 -44.95 -2.26
C LYS A 38 -9.07 -44.36 -2.30
N THR A 39 -8.85 -43.28 -3.06
CA THR A 39 -7.57 -42.56 -3.09
C THR A 39 -7.18 -42.06 -1.70
N TRP A 40 -8.11 -41.46 -0.97
CA TRP A 40 -7.85 -41.00 0.40
C TRP A 40 -7.45 -42.15 1.34
N ARG A 41 -8.16 -43.29 1.29
CA ARG A 41 -7.80 -44.47 2.12
C ARG A 41 -6.42 -45.02 1.79
N LEU A 42 -6.01 -44.98 0.53
CA LEU A 42 -4.66 -45.39 0.13
C LEU A 42 -3.59 -44.44 0.67
N LEU A 43 -3.86 -43.13 0.67
CA LEU A 43 -2.95 -42.11 1.22
C LEU A 43 -2.88 -42.14 2.76
N ALA A 44 -3.99 -42.45 3.42
CA ALA A 44 -4.10 -42.46 4.88
C ALA A 44 -3.55 -43.74 5.53
N ASN A 45 -3.42 -44.84 4.77
CA ASN A 45 -2.96 -46.13 5.28
C ASN A 45 -1.54 -46.44 4.83
N SER A 46 -0.65 -46.69 5.80
CA SER A 46 0.76 -47.04 5.59
C SER A 46 1.02 -48.51 5.23
N ASP A 47 -0.02 -49.35 5.19
CA ASP A 47 0.11 -50.82 5.02
C ASP A 47 0.17 -51.28 3.56
N HIS A 48 0.18 -50.36 2.60
CA HIS A 48 0.28 -50.67 1.17
C HIS A 48 1.73 -50.59 0.70
N GLY A 49 2.14 -51.56 -0.13
CA GLY A 49 3.47 -51.58 -0.73
C GLY A 49 3.71 -50.28 -1.51
N LEU A 50 4.70 -49.50 -1.08
CA LEU A 50 5.03 -48.20 -1.66
C LEU A 50 5.61 -48.43 -3.06
N GLY A 51 4.78 -48.25 -4.09
CA GLY A 51 5.21 -48.18 -5.48
C GLY A 51 5.76 -46.79 -5.75
N ALA A 52 7.03 -46.56 -5.40
CA ALA A 52 7.66 -45.26 -5.55
C ALA A 52 7.58 -44.78 -7.01
N VAL A 53 7.15 -43.55 -7.18
CA VAL A 53 7.04 -42.90 -8.48
C VAL A 53 7.61 -41.48 -8.44
N LEU A 54 7.93 -40.97 -9.61
CA LEU A 54 8.15 -39.56 -9.86
C LEU A 54 6.88 -39.00 -10.50
N LEU A 55 6.22 -38.07 -9.81
CA LEU A 55 5.10 -37.32 -10.36
C LEU A 55 5.63 -36.19 -11.24
N GLU A 56 5.10 -36.06 -12.44
CA GLU A 56 5.37 -34.96 -13.35
C GLU A 56 4.36 -33.84 -13.06
N THR A 57 4.81 -32.78 -12.38
CA THR A 57 3.97 -31.64 -12.00
C THR A 57 4.43 -30.37 -12.71
N ASP A 58 3.59 -29.33 -12.72
CA ASP A 58 3.95 -28.00 -13.25
C ASP A 58 5.16 -27.37 -12.54
N HIS A 59 5.48 -27.84 -11.34
CA HIS A 59 6.63 -27.41 -10.54
C HIS A 59 7.84 -28.36 -10.66
N GLY A 60 7.82 -29.28 -11.63
CA GLY A 60 8.87 -30.27 -11.87
C GLY A 60 8.56 -31.66 -11.31
N LEU A 61 9.58 -32.52 -11.31
CA LEU A 61 9.46 -33.90 -10.82
C LEU A 61 9.38 -33.93 -9.29
N GLN A 62 8.37 -34.62 -8.76
CA GLN A 62 8.21 -34.82 -7.31
C GLN A 62 8.27 -36.30 -6.94
N PRO A 63 9.11 -36.70 -5.98
CA PRO A 63 9.14 -38.07 -5.51
C PRO A 63 7.90 -38.36 -4.66
N TYR A 64 7.23 -39.48 -4.94
CA TYR A 64 5.97 -39.79 -4.28
C TYR A 64 5.82 -41.31 -4.04
N PRO A 65 5.16 -41.73 -2.94
CA PRO A 65 5.05 -43.15 -2.57
C PRO A 65 4.16 -44.02 -3.48
N MET A 66 3.35 -43.42 -4.36
CA MET A 66 2.39 -44.10 -5.23
C MET A 66 1.92 -43.20 -6.40
N PRO A 67 1.46 -43.74 -7.53
CA PRO A 67 0.85 -42.91 -8.58
C PRO A 67 -0.42 -42.21 -8.09
N LEU A 68 -0.58 -40.94 -8.44
CA LEU A 68 -1.79 -40.15 -8.15
C LEU A 68 -2.70 -40.11 -9.39
N PRO A 69 -4.01 -40.33 -9.23
CA PRO A 69 -4.97 -40.14 -10.32
C PRO A 69 -4.91 -38.72 -10.88
N GLY A 70 -4.86 -38.59 -12.21
CA GLY A 70 -4.82 -37.30 -12.90
C GLY A 70 -3.43 -36.65 -12.97
N VAL A 71 -2.40 -37.27 -12.41
CA VAL A 71 -1.02 -36.78 -12.48
C VAL A 71 -0.15 -37.81 -13.21
N SER A 72 0.52 -37.39 -14.28
CA SER A 72 1.48 -38.24 -14.99
C SER A 72 2.59 -38.69 -14.05
N SER A 73 3.00 -39.95 -14.13
CA SER A 73 4.02 -40.49 -13.24
C SER A 73 4.90 -41.56 -13.88
N ARG A 74 6.15 -41.64 -13.41
CA ARG A 74 7.14 -42.64 -13.81
C ARG A 74 7.51 -43.51 -12.63
N SER A 75 7.58 -44.83 -12.82
CA SER A 75 8.04 -45.75 -11.78
C SER A 75 9.49 -45.51 -11.39
N SER A 76 9.79 -45.57 -10.10
CA SER A 76 11.15 -45.54 -9.55
C SER A 76 11.40 -46.80 -8.71
N GLU A 77 12.66 -47.21 -8.60
CA GLU A 77 13.07 -48.42 -7.88
C GLU A 77 12.75 -48.34 -6.38
N SER A 78 12.83 -47.15 -5.81
CA SER A 78 12.47 -46.87 -4.41
C SER A 78 12.19 -45.40 -4.22
N LEU A 79 11.54 -45.05 -3.11
CA LEU A 79 11.28 -43.63 -2.79
C LEU A 79 12.58 -42.85 -2.63
N LEU A 80 13.61 -43.50 -2.07
CA LEU A 80 14.93 -42.90 -1.90
C LEU A 80 15.64 -42.69 -3.24
N ALA A 81 15.47 -43.61 -4.21
CA ALA A 81 15.96 -43.43 -5.57
C ALA A 81 15.24 -42.29 -6.30
N ALA A 82 13.91 -42.17 -6.15
CA ALA A 82 13.14 -41.05 -6.68
C ALA A 82 13.62 -39.71 -6.09
N ILE A 83 13.85 -39.65 -4.77
CA ILE A 83 14.40 -38.46 -4.10
C ILE A 83 15.78 -38.13 -4.66
N ALA A 84 16.64 -39.13 -4.86
CA ALA A 84 17.99 -38.93 -5.40
C ALA A 84 17.97 -38.44 -6.86
N GLU A 85 17.07 -38.95 -7.70
CA GLU A 85 16.89 -38.50 -9.09
C GLU A 85 16.43 -37.03 -9.13
N CYS A 86 15.40 -36.68 -8.34
CA CYS A 86 14.97 -35.29 -8.17
C CYS A 86 16.11 -34.39 -7.68
N ALA A 87 16.89 -34.85 -6.70
CA ALA A 87 18.03 -34.09 -6.16
C ALA A 87 19.15 -33.91 -7.20
N SER A 88 19.39 -34.90 -8.06
CA SER A 88 20.40 -34.81 -9.14
C SER A 88 19.99 -33.82 -10.24
N LEU A 89 18.71 -33.82 -10.62
CA LEU A 89 18.14 -32.83 -11.56
C LEU A 89 18.10 -31.44 -10.94
N ALA A 90 17.82 -31.38 -9.64
CA ALA A 90 17.87 -30.17 -8.86
C ALA A 90 19.30 -29.76 -8.49
N SER A 91 20.36 -30.53 -8.76
CA SER A 91 21.72 -30.19 -8.31
C SER A 91 22.23 -28.87 -8.90
N GLY A 92 21.83 -28.54 -10.15
CA GLY A 92 22.08 -27.22 -10.72
C GLY A 92 21.26 -26.11 -10.06
N ALA A 93 20.02 -26.39 -9.64
CA ALA A 93 19.12 -25.43 -8.99
C ALA A 93 19.36 -25.29 -7.47
N THR A 94 19.87 -26.33 -6.80
CA THR A 94 20.18 -26.31 -5.36
C THR A 94 21.53 -25.64 -5.13
N GLU A 95 22.56 -25.86 -5.95
CA GLU A 95 23.78 -25.04 -5.91
C GLU A 95 23.50 -23.56 -6.21
N ALA A 96 22.62 -23.29 -7.19
CA ALA A 96 22.13 -21.95 -7.54
C ALA A 96 21.41 -21.24 -6.38
N THR A 97 20.43 -21.92 -5.77
CA THR A 97 19.60 -21.37 -4.69
C THR A 97 20.43 -21.17 -3.41
N LEU A 98 21.40 -22.05 -3.16
CA LEU A 98 22.37 -21.90 -2.05
C LEU A 98 23.28 -20.67 -2.24
N SER A 99 23.52 -20.21 -3.47
CA SER A 99 24.37 -19.04 -3.76
C SER A 99 23.73 -17.71 -3.34
N ILE A 100 22.41 -17.59 -3.45
CA ILE A 100 21.66 -16.36 -3.18
C ILE A 100 21.13 -16.31 -1.75
N GLY A 101 20.88 -17.50 -1.17
CA GLY A 101 20.32 -17.68 0.16
C GLY A 101 18.79 -17.54 0.18
N PRO A 102 18.08 -18.32 1.00
CA PRO A 102 16.62 -18.41 0.99
C PRO A 102 15.93 -17.07 1.33
N GLU A 103 16.51 -16.26 2.20
CA GLU A 103 15.95 -14.96 2.60
C GLU A 103 15.88 -13.96 1.44
N LEU A 104 16.87 -13.96 0.56
CA LEU A 104 16.90 -13.04 -0.58
C LEU A 104 15.95 -13.48 -1.70
N LEU A 105 15.76 -14.79 -1.86
CA LEU A 105 14.76 -15.36 -2.77
C LEU A 105 13.34 -15.02 -2.29
N GLU A 106 13.02 -15.24 -1.02
CA GLU A 106 11.73 -14.90 -0.42
C GLU A 106 11.41 -13.41 -0.63
N ARG A 107 12.38 -12.52 -0.40
CA ARG A 107 12.21 -11.09 -0.62
C ARG A 107 11.96 -10.70 -2.08
N LEU A 108 12.51 -11.46 -3.02
CA LEU A 108 12.28 -11.26 -4.46
C LEU A 108 10.86 -11.67 -4.84
N GLU A 109 10.40 -12.81 -4.34
CA GLU A 109 9.02 -13.28 -4.49
C GLU A 109 8.01 -12.29 -3.85
N GLU A 110 8.29 -11.79 -2.65
CA GLU A 110 7.49 -10.76 -1.98
C GLU A 110 7.41 -9.45 -2.79
N ALA A 111 8.52 -9.03 -3.38
CA ALA A 111 8.57 -7.82 -4.21
C ALA A 111 7.73 -7.98 -5.48
N ILE A 112 7.80 -9.15 -6.13
CA ILE A 112 6.95 -9.50 -7.27
C ILE A 112 5.47 -9.44 -6.87
N ALA A 113 5.09 -10.13 -5.80
CA ALA A 113 3.71 -10.14 -5.30
C ALA A 113 3.21 -8.74 -4.88
N TYR A 114 4.10 -7.85 -4.42
CA TYR A 114 3.77 -6.46 -4.15
C TYR A 114 3.48 -5.69 -5.43
N VAL A 115 4.34 -5.77 -6.44
CA VAL A 115 4.17 -5.07 -7.73
C VAL A 115 2.92 -5.58 -8.45
N GLU A 116 2.64 -6.88 -8.40
CA GLU A 116 1.41 -7.48 -8.96
C GLU A 116 0.15 -6.88 -8.34
N ARG A 117 0.08 -6.82 -7.00
CA ARG A 117 -1.03 -6.17 -6.29
C ARG A 117 -1.14 -4.69 -6.64
N ARG A 118 0.00 -4.02 -6.83
CA ARG A 118 0.03 -2.60 -7.20
C ARG A 118 -0.52 -2.36 -8.60
N ILE A 119 -0.18 -3.20 -9.58
CA ILE A 119 -0.73 -3.15 -10.94
C ILE A 119 -2.26 -3.32 -10.86
N VAL A 120 -2.75 -4.36 -10.18
CA VAL A 120 -4.20 -4.61 -10.04
C VAL A 120 -4.92 -3.40 -9.45
N GLN A 121 -4.36 -2.78 -8.40
CA GLN A 121 -4.95 -1.59 -7.78
C GLN A 121 -4.96 -0.38 -8.71
N LEU A 122 -3.86 -0.11 -9.42
CA LEU A 122 -3.75 1.01 -10.35
C LEU A 122 -4.68 0.83 -11.56
N THR A 123 -4.76 -0.37 -12.12
CA THR A 123 -5.68 -0.71 -13.22
C THR A 123 -7.13 -0.55 -12.77
N ALA A 124 -7.50 -1.09 -11.61
CA ALA A 124 -8.85 -0.90 -11.06
C ALA A 124 -9.16 0.59 -10.80
N GLN A 125 -8.19 1.39 -10.35
CA GLN A 125 -8.37 2.82 -10.16
C GLN A 125 -8.56 3.56 -11.50
N TYR A 126 -7.84 3.14 -12.55
CA TYR A 126 -7.99 3.70 -13.89
C TYR A 126 -9.34 3.33 -14.49
N ASP A 127 -9.71 2.06 -14.46
CA ASP A 127 -10.92 1.55 -15.12
C ASP A 127 -12.21 2.03 -14.43
N ASN A 128 -12.20 2.14 -13.10
CA ASN A 128 -13.35 2.64 -12.33
C ASN A 128 -13.39 4.16 -12.19
N ARG A 129 -12.56 4.90 -12.94
CA ARG A 129 -12.62 6.37 -12.93
C ARG A 129 -13.92 6.84 -13.57
N GLU A 130 -14.49 7.90 -13.02
CA GLU A 130 -15.64 8.57 -13.62
C GLU A 130 -15.23 9.31 -14.90
N ASP A 131 -16.11 9.41 -15.89
CA ASP A 131 -15.80 10.19 -17.09
C ASP A 131 -15.70 11.68 -16.76
N PRO A 132 -14.57 12.36 -17.05
CA PRO A 132 -14.43 13.78 -16.72
C PRO A 132 -15.40 14.69 -17.49
N GLY A 133 -15.72 14.34 -18.74
CA GLY A 133 -16.66 15.10 -19.56
C GLY A 133 -18.07 15.01 -19.00
N GLU A 134 -18.49 13.82 -18.60
CA GLU A 134 -19.78 13.60 -17.94
C GLU A 134 -19.87 14.38 -16.61
N LEU A 135 -18.80 14.36 -15.80
CA LEU A 135 -18.75 15.11 -14.54
C LEU A 135 -18.84 16.63 -14.77
N ARG A 136 -18.13 17.17 -15.76
CA ARG A 136 -18.23 18.61 -16.12
C ARG A 136 -19.64 18.95 -16.60
N SER A 137 -20.20 18.14 -17.49
CA SER A 137 -21.57 18.31 -17.99
C SER A 137 -22.60 18.32 -16.85
N ARG A 138 -22.49 17.41 -15.87
CA ARG A 138 -23.34 17.41 -14.67
C ARG A 138 -23.20 18.71 -13.85
N GLY A 139 -21.98 19.24 -13.71
CA GLY A 139 -21.73 20.54 -13.08
C GLY A 139 -22.39 21.70 -13.84
N ASP A 140 -22.27 21.71 -15.16
CA ASP A 140 -22.87 22.73 -16.04
C ASP A 140 -24.40 22.70 -15.98
N ILE A 141 -25.01 21.51 -16.06
CA ILE A 141 -26.47 21.32 -15.93
C ILE A 141 -26.93 21.83 -14.57
N LEU A 142 -26.20 21.51 -13.49
CA LEU A 142 -26.56 21.97 -12.15
C LEU A 142 -26.60 23.49 -12.07
N LEU A 143 -25.60 24.18 -12.64
CA LEU A 143 -25.57 25.64 -12.69
C LEU A 143 -26.65 26.24 -13.58
N ALA A 144 -27.01 25.57 -14.68
CA ALA A 144 -28.07 26.03 -15.58
C ALA A 144 -29.48 25.85 -14.99
N ARG A 145 -29.69 24.81 -14.19
CA ARG A 145 -31.01 24.36 -13.70
C ARG A 145 -31.20 24.53 -12.19
N TYR A 146 -30.31 25.24 -11.49
CA TYR A 146 -30.34 25.30 -10.02
C TYR A 146 -31.66 25.81 -9.43
N LEU A 147 -32.43 26.63 -10.16
CA LEU A 147 -33.73 27.14 -9.74
C LEU A 147 -34.82 26.05 -9.71
N GLU A 148 -34.64 24.97 -10.47
CA GLU A 148 -35.54 23.80 -10.52
C GLU A 148 -35.27 22.82 -9.37
N ILE A 149 -34.21 23.06 -8.58
CA ILE A 149 -33.72 22.16 -7.54
C ILE A 149 -34.17 22.62 -6.16
N SER A 150 -34.88 21.74 -5.46
CA SER A 150 -35.30 21.98 -4.08
C SER A 150 -34.10 22.10 -3.13
N PRO A 151 -34.04 23.14 -2.28
CA PRO A 151 -33.00 23.27 -1.26
C PRO A 151 -32.99 22.07 -0.30
N GLY A 152 -31.80 21.55 0.02
CA GLY A 152 -31.65 20.43 0.95
C GLY A 152 -31.93 19.04 0.38
N SER A 153 -32.11 18.91 -0.94
CA SER A 153 -32.24 17.62 -1.61
C SER A 153 -30.89 16.90 -1.77
N SER A 154 -30.91 15.57 -1.68
CA SER A 154 -29.75 14.70 -1.94
C SER A 154 -29.64 14.24 -3.39
N SER A 155 -30.70 14.40 -4.18
CA SER A 155 -30.67 14.25 -5.63
C SER A 155 -31.70 15.15 -6.31
N ALA A 156 -31.51 15.43 -7.60
CA ALA A 156 -32.45 16.20 -8.40
C ALA A 156 -32.55 15.64 -9.82
N LYS A 157 -33.77 15.51 -10.35
CA LYS A 157 -34.02 15.14 -11.75
C LYS A 157 -34.26 16.41 -12.55
N VAL A 158 -33.38 16.69 -13.50
CA VAL A 158 -33.42 17.91 -14.32
C VAL A 158 -33.20 17.56 -15.79
N HIS A 159 -33.59 18.47 -16.67
CA HIS A 159 -33.32 18.31 -18.10
C HIS A 159 -31.89 18.75 -18.44
N ASP A 160 -31.16 17.91 -19.16
CA ASP A 160 -29.88 18.27 -19.76
C ASP A 160 -30.06 19.27 -20.92
N PHE A 161 -28.96 19.60 -21.59
CA PHE A 161 -28.97 20.53 -22.73
C PHE A 161 -29.63 19.96 -23.99
N GLU A 162 -29.85 18.64 -24.06
CA GLU A 162 -30.51 17.93 -25.17
C GLU A 162 -31.99 17.66 -24.88
N GLY A 163 -32.45 17.92 -23.65
CA GLY A 163 -33.82 17.71 -23.19
C GLY A 163 -34.06 16.38 -22.48
N ASN A 164 -33.05 15.52 -22.32
CA ASN A 164 -33.17 14.27 -21.60
C ASN A 164 -33.20 14.51 -20.09
N ILE A 165 -33.85 13.63 -19.33
CA ILE A 165 -33.89 13.71 -17.87
C ILE A 165 -32.63 13.05 -17.30
N VAL A 166 -31.83 13.81 -16.57
CA VAL A 166 -30.63 13.35 -15.86
C VAL A 166 -30.85 13.50 -14.35
N GLU A 167 -30.39 12.52 -13.58
CA GLU A 167 -30.38 12.57 -12.12
C GLU A 167 -29.02 13.05 -11.62
N LEU A 168 -29.03 14.17 -10.89
CA LEU A 168 -27.86 14.77 -10.26
C LEU A 168 -27.84 14.40 -8.79
N GLU A 169 -26.69 13.93 -8.30
CA GLU A 169 -26.43 13.66 -6.88
C GLU A 169 -25.94 14.94 -6.20
N LEU A 170 -26.53 15.27 -5.06
CA LEU A 170 -26.30 16.52 -4.35
C LEU A 170 -25.95 16.25 -2.89
N ASP A 171 -25.13 17.13 -2.32
CA ASP A 171 -25.01 17.26 -0.89
C ASP A 171 -26.11 18.22 -0.39
N PRO A 172 -27.03 17.75 0.45
CA PRO A 172 -28.12 18.57 0.96
C PRO A 172 -27.63 19.72 1.86
N LYS A 173 -26.38 19.68 2.34
CA LYS A 173 -25.80 20.72 3.19
C LYS A 173 -25.13 21.84 2.40
N LEU A 174 -24.90 21.63 1.11
CA LEU A 174 -24.16 22.57 0.27
C LEU A 174 -25.13 23.39 -0.59
N LYS A 175 -24.71 24.60 -0.92
CA LYS A 175 -25.43 25.44 -1.88
C LYS A 175 -25.29 24.87 -3.30
N PRO A 176 -26.19 25.21 -4.23
CA PRO A 176 -26.14 24.68 -5.59
C PRO A 176 -24.80 24.91 -6.31
N TYR A 177 -24.20 26.10 -6.18
CA TYR A 177 -22.88 26.36 -6.78
C TYR A 177 -21.75 25.54 -6.14
N GLU A 178 -21.85 25.20 -4.85
CA GLU A 178 -20.86 24.38 -4.13
C GLU A 178 -20.98 22.91 -4.57
N ASN A 179 -22.22 22.43 -4.78
CA ASN A 179 -22.46 21.13 -5.40
C ASN A 179 -21.91 21.08 -6.84
N ALA A 180 -22.02 22.16 -7.63
CA ALA A 180 -21.43 22.24 -8.97
C ALA A 180 -19.90 22.21 -8.90
N SER A 181 -19.30 22.96 -7.96
CA SER A 181 -17.86 22.93 -7.71
C SER A 181 -17.36 21.51 -7.45
N ARG A 182 -18.08 20.72 -6.63
CA ARG A 182 -17.72 19.31 -6.36
C ARG A 182 -17.68 18.45 -7.63
N TYR A 183 -18.59 18.68 -8.58
CA TYR A 183 -18.56 17.99 -9.87
C TYR A 183 -17.31 18.36 -10.67
N TYR A 184 -16.93 19.64 -10.72
CA TYR A 184 -15.68 20.07 -11.37
C TYR A 184 -14.42 19.56 -10.66
N ASP A 185 -14.43 19.48 -9.32
CA ASP A 185 -13.31 18.93 -8.55
C ASP A 185 -13.14 17.43 -8.80
N ARG A 186 -14.24 16.69 -8.87
CA ARG A 186 -14.25 15.27 -9.29
C ARG A 186 -13.75 15.12 -10.72
N ALA A 187 -14.19 15.96 -11.65
CA ALA A 187 -13.73 15.92 -13.04
C ALA A 187 -12.22 16.16 -13.13
N SER A 188 -11.73 17.17 -12.42
CA SER A 188 -10.30 17.50 -12.35
C SER A 188 -9.47 16.39 -11.69
N ARG A 189 -10.02 15.68 -10.70
CA ARG A 189 -9.40 14.48 -10.13
C ARG A 189 -9.32 13.35 -11.17
N SER A 190 -10.41 13.11 -11.91
CA SER A 190 -10.45 12.07 -12.93
C SER A 190 -9.51 12.37 -14.11
N GLU A 191 -9.41 13.63 -14.56
CA GLU A 191 -8.43 14.05 -15.59
C GLU A 191 -6.98 13.81 -15.16
N ARG A 192 -6.66 14.18 -13.91
CA ARG A 192 -5.32 13.93 -13.34
C ARG A 192 -5.02 12.43 -13.28
N ALA A 193 -6.00 11.62 -12.86
CA ALA A 193 -5.88 10.17 -12.84
C ALA A 193 -5.67 9.60 -14.24
N ALA A 194 -6.46 10.05 -15.22
CA ALA A 194 -6.37 9.62 -16.62
C ALA A 194 -5.00 9.93 -17.25
N ARG A 195 -4.39 11.07 -16.86
CA ARG A 195 -3.06 11.47 -17.35
C ARG A 195 -1.92 10.72 -16.67
N ARG A 196 -2.02 10.43 -15.37
CA ARG A 196 -0.87 9.95 -14.56
C ARG A 196 -0.84 8.44 -14.37
N ILE A 197 -1.99 7.80 -14.16
CA ILE A 197 -2.06 6.38 -13.81
C ILE A 197 -1.50 5.47 -14.92
N PRO A 198 -1.75 5.70 -16.23
CA PRO A 198 -1.18 4.86 -17.29
C PRO A 198 0.35 4.72 -17.22
N GLY A 199 1.07 5.83 -17.00
CA GLY A 199 2.53 5.79 -16.86
C GLY A 199 3.00 5.07 -15.59
N LEU A 200 2.21 5.09 -14.52
CA LEU A 200 2.50 4.30 -13.31
C LEU A 200 2.28 2.81 -13.52
N ILE A 201 1.25 2.44 -14.30
CA ILE A 201 0.99 1.04 -14.68
C ILE A 201 2.13 0.53 -15.56
N GLU A 202 2.54 1.31 -16.57
CA GLU A 202 3.65 0.97 -17.46
C GLU A 202 4.96 0.77 -16.68
N SER A 203 5.30 1.71 -15.78
CA SER A 203 6.47 1.58 -14.91
C SER A 203 6.41 0.32 -14.04
N ALA A 204 5.25 0.01 -13.45
CA ALA A 204 5.09 -1.17 -12.61
C ALA A 204 5.22 -2.48 -13.42
N HIS A 205 4.74 -2.50 -14.67
CA HIS A 205 4.97 -3.63 -15.58
C HIS A 205 6.45 -3.79 -15.95
N ALA A 206 7.16 -2.68 -16.19
CA ALA A 206 8.60 -2.73 -16.43
C ALA A 206 9.36 -3.30 -15.22
N ASP A 207 9.01 -2.85 -14.01
CA ASP A 207 9.59 -3.38 -12.76
C ASP A 207 9.29 -4.87 -12.61
N MET A 208 8.06 -5.31 -12.91
CA MET A 208 7.66 -6.71 -12.88
C MET A 208 8.54 -7.58 -13.79
N VAL A 209 8.76 -7.14 -15.04
CA VAL A 209 9.61 -7.88 -16.00
C VAL A 209 11.04 -8.01 -15.47
N VAL A 210 11.58 -6.94 -14.89
CA VAL A 210 12.93 -6.96 -14.30
C VAL A 210 13.00 -7.95 -13.13
N LEU A 211 12.05 -7.90 -12.20
CA LEU A 211 12.04 -8.78 -11.03
C LEU A 211 11.83 -10.25 -11.41
N GLN A 212 10.94 -10.55 -12.35
CA GLN A 212 10.74 -11.91 -12.86
C GLN A 212 11.99 -12.46 -13.58
N THR A 213 12.69 -11.61 -14.34
CA THR A 213 13.95 -11.99 -14.98
C THR A 213 15.02 -12.33 -13.94
N LEU A 214 15.13 -11.52 -12.88
CA LEU A 214 16.03 -11.77 -11.77
C LEU A 214 15.69 -13.05 -11.00
N LEU A 215 14.40 -13.34 -10.81
CA LEU A 215 13.93 -14.56 -10.17
C LEU A 215 14.28 -15.80 -11.00
N LYS A 216 14.11 -15.71 -12.33
CA LYS A 216 14.55 -16.78 -13.24
C LYS A 216 16.05 -17.02 -13.14
N HIS A 217 16.87 -15.98 -13.19
CA HIS A 217 18.31 -16.10 -13.01
C HIS A 217 18.70 -16.68 -11.64
N ALA A 218 17.87 -16.42 -10.61
CA ALA A 218 18.07 -16.97 -9.28
C ALA A 218 17.90 -18.50 -9.25
N TYR A 219 16.83 -19.01 -9.89
CA TYR A 219 16.63 -20.45 -10.01
C TYR A 219 17.63 -21.13 -10.97
N ASP A 220 18.05 -20.44 -12.03
CA ASP A 220 19.00 -20.95 -13.03
C ASP A 220 20.48 -20.88 -12.54
N GLY A 221 20.76 -20.30 -11.37
CA GLY A 221 22.12 -20.18 -10.83
C GLY A 221 23.02 -19.16 -11.50
N THR A 222 22.44 -18.30 -12.34
CA THR A 222 23.15 -17.26 -13.10
C THR A 222 22.95 -15.87 -12.50
N ALA A 223 22.29 -15.78 -11.34
CA ALA A 223 21.99 -14.53 -10.68
C ALA A 223 23.24 -13.78 -10.23
N GLN A 224 23.18 -12.46 -10.38
CA GLN A 224 24.12 -11.54 -9.76
C GLN A 224 23.44 -10.93 -8.55
N VAL A 225 23.92 -11.29 -7.36
CA VAL A 225 23.33 -10.91 -6.07
C VAL A 225 23.20 -9.38 -5.95
N GLU A 226 24.18 -8.63 -6.46
CA GLU A 226 24.18 -7.17 -6.48
C GLU A 226 23.00 -6.59 -7.27
N LYS A 227 22.65 -7.21 -8.41
CA LYS A 227 21.52 -6.77 -9.25
C LYS A 227 20.19 -7.03 -8.57
N ILE A 228 20.05 -8.16 -7.86
CA ILE A 228 18.85 -8.46 -7.07
C ILE A 228 18.67 -7.39 -5.99
N TRP A 229 19.74 -7.06 -5.25
CA TRP A 229 19.67 -6.03 -4.22
C TRP A 229 19.35 -4.63 -4.75
N ALA A 230 19.83 -4.29 -5.95
CA ALA A 230 19.56 -3.00 -6.59
C ALA A 230 18.11 -2.88 -7.08
N ALA A 231 17.51 -3.99 -7.53
CA ALA A 231 16.12 -4.01 -8.02
C ALA A 231 15.09 -4.14 -6.90
N LEU A 232 15.47 -4.71 -5.76
CA LEU A 232 14.57 -4.83 -4.62
C LEU A 232 14.29 -3.46 -3.98
N PRO A 233 13.03 -3.18 -3.59
CA PRO A 233 12.75 -2.04 -2.74
C PRO A 233 13.56 -2.18 -1.44
N ALA A 234 14.17 -1.08 -1.01
CA ALA A 234 15.01 -1.08 0.17
C ALA A 234 14.21 -1.61 1.38
N SER A 235 14.52 -2.83 1.85
CA SER A 235 13.84 -3.38 3.02
C SER A 235 14.11 -2.50 4.23
N PRO A 236 13.09 -2.24 5.07
CA PRO A 236 13.25 -1.48 6.31
C PRO A 236 14.28 -2.12 7.26
N ALA A 237 14.59 -3.41 7.09
CA ALA A 237 15.58 -4.12 7.90
C ALA A 237 17.04 -3.76 7.54
N ARG A 238 17.33 -3.34 6.29
CA ARG A 238 18.71 -3.04 5.83
C ARG A 238 19.13 -1.58 6.01
N GLN A 239 18.27 -0.73 6.58
CA GLN A 239 18.66 0.61 7.08
C GLN A 239 19.57 0.56 8.35
N ARG A 240 20.10 -0.61 8.73
CA ARG A 240 21.01 -0.76 9.88
C ARG A 240 22.46 -1.02 9.53
N ARG A 241 22.93 -0.79 8.30
CA ARG A 241 24.37 -0.57 8.00
C ARG A 241 24.58 -0.23 6.53
N GLY A 242 25.09 0.96 6.27
CA GLY A 242 25.58 1.37 4.96
C GLY A 242 25.11 2.76 4.57
N SER A 243 25.89 3.75 4.97
CA SER A 243 25.87 5.17 4.55
C SER A 243 25.01 5.50 3.33
N GLN A 244 23.86 6.15 3.58
CA GLN A 244 23.24 7.03 2.61
C GLN A 244 23.16 8.42 3.22
N SER A 245 23.48 9.42 2.41
CA SER A 245 23.37 10.85 2.68
C SER A 245 22.02 11.18 3.33
N PRO A 246 21.95 12.20 4.21
CA PRO A 246 20.88 12.29 5.19
C PRO A 246 19.54 12.61 4.51
N THR A 247 18.65 11.62 4.42
CA THR A 247 17.23 11.89 4.23
C THR A 247 16.74 12.56 5.50
N GLU A 248 16.44 13.86 5.42
CA GLU A 248 15.97 14.64 6.57
C GLU A 248 14.80 13.92 7.28
N PRO A 249 14.74 13.93 8.63
CA PRO A 249 13.82 13.09 9.40
C PRO A 249 12.32 13.44 9.24
N TYR A 250 11.98 14.50 8.49
CA TYR A 250 10.64 15.06 8.36
C TYR A 250 10.22 15.23 6.89
N ARG A 251 8.90 15.32 6.67
CA ARG A 251 8.30 15.80 5.42
C ARG A 251 8.20 17.33 5.49
N THR A 252 8.39 18.01 4.36
CA THR A 252 8.23 19.47 4.27
C THR A 252 7.00 19.82 3.45
N PHE A 253 6.25 20.79 3.94
CA PHE A 253 5.10 21.40 3.30
C PHE A 253 5.27 22.92 3.31
N LEU A 254 4.56 23.62 2.45
CA LEU A 254 4.47 25.08 2.47
C LEU A 254 3.04 25.49 2.78
N SER A 255 2.82 26.35 3.77
CA SER A 255 1.50 26.93 4.00
C SER A 255 1.08 27.81 2.81
N SER A 256 -0.20 28.16 2.73
CA SER A 256 -0.71 29.11 1.73
C SER A 256 -0.08 30.51 1.86
N GLY A 257 0.46 30.86 3.04
CA GLY A 257 1.27 32.06 3.26
C GLY A 257 2.76 31.92 2.94
N GLY A 258 3.20 30.77 2.43
CA GLY A 258 4.60 30.50 2.07
C GLY A 258 5.50 30.17 3.26
N LEU A 259 4.93 29.85 4.43
CA LEU A 259 5.71 29.42 5.59
C LEU A 259 5.98 27.92 5.52
N GLU A 260 7.21 27.53 5.84
CA GLU A 260 7.61 26.12 5.84
C GLU A 260 7.00 25.38 7.03
N ILE A 261 6.34 24.26 6.77
CA ILE A 261 5.79 23.34 7.78
C ILE A 261 6.53 22.00 7.66
N ARG A 262 7.01 21.47 8.78
CA ARG A 262 7.74 20.19 8.86
C ARG A 262 6.96 19.18 9.67
N VAL A 263 6.77 17.98 9.14
CA VAL A 263 5.98 16.90 9.78
C VAL A 263 6.88 15.67 10.01
N GLY A 264 7.01 15.24 11.25
CA GLY A 264 7.85 14.11 11.62
C GLY A 264 7.33 12.78 11.05
N ARG A 265 8.24 11.92 10.58
CA ARG A 265 7.90 10.62 9.96
C ARG A 265 7.74 9.46 10.95
N GLY A 266 7.83 9.72 12.26
CA GLY A 266 7.72 8.69 13.30
C GLY A 266 8.37 9.11 14.61
N ALA A 267 8.26 8.29 15.66
CA ALA A 267 8.65 8.66 17.02
C ALA A 267 10.10 9.13 17.19
N ARG A 268 11.08 8.45 16.58
CA ARG A 268 12.50 8.87 16.61
C ARG A 268 12.74 10.15 15.81
N HIS A 269 12.08 10.26 14.66
CA HIS A 269 12.15 11.43 13.80
C HIS A 269 11.47 12.65 14.40
N ASN A 270 10.42 12.46 15.21
CA ASN A 270 9.74 13.51 15.96
C ASN A 270 10.71 14.16 16.96
N ASP A 271 11.50 13.36 17.67
CA ASP A 271 12.54 13.89 18.57
C ASP A 271 13.59 14.69 17.81
N ASP A 272 14.06 14.13 16.69
CA ASP A 272 15.07 14.77 15.84
C ASP A 272 14.55 16.10 15.29
N LEU A 273 13.34 16.09 14.72
CA LEU A 273 12.64 17.26 14.23
C LEU A 273 12.52 18.32 15.33
N THR A 274 11.95 17.97 16.48
CA THR A 274 11.66 18.93 17.56
C THR A 274 12.94 19.47 18.22
N PHE A 275 13.96 18.64 18.43
CA PHE A 275 15.11 19.03 19.26
C PHE A 275 16.37 19.38 18.47
N ARG A 276 16.51 18.94 17.22
CA ARG A 276 17.71 19.18 16.38
C ARG A 276 17.41 19.99 15.11
N HIS A 277 16.24 19.81 14.49
CA HIS A 277 15.89 20.51 13.24
C HIS A 277 14.92 21.69 13.43
N SER A 278 14.65 22.11 14.66
CA SER A 278 13.76 23.24 14.97
C SER A 278 14.44 24.31 15.79
N ALA A 279 14.19 25.58 15.47
CA ALA A 279 14.66 26.73 16.21
C ALA A 279 13.82 26.94 17.49
N PRO A 280 14.35 27.61 18.53
CA PRO A 280 13.62 27.87 19.77
C PRO A 280 12.30 28.63 19.59
N ASN A 281 12.21 29.50 18.58
CA ASN A 281 11.05 30.34 18.29
C ASN A 281 10.08 29.73 17.27
N ASP A 282 10.39 28.56 16.71
CA ASP A 282 9.45 27.83 15.87
C ASP A 282 8.23 27.41 16.68
N ILE A 283 7.12 27.19 15.99
CA ILE A 283 5.88 26.73 16.60
C ILE A 283 5.81 25.22 16.50
N TRP A 284 5.65 24.56 17.64
CA TRP A 284 5.42 23.12 17.74
C TRP A 284 3.94 22.84 17.89
N LEU A 285 3.44 21.85 17.15
CA LEU A 285 2.05 21.39 17.18
C LEU A 285 1.96 19.86 17.30
N HIS A 286 0.92 19.38 18.00
CA HIS A 286 0.62 17.95 18.12
C HIS A 286 -0.85 17.71 18.49
N ALA A 287 -1.44 16.63 17.99
CA ALA A 287 -2.81 16.24 18.33
C ALA A 287 -2.95 15.91 19.83
N ARG A 288 -3.84 16.60 20.54
CA ARG A 288 -4.00 16.46 21.98
C ARG A 288 -4.57 15.08 22.33
N HIS A 289 -3.99 14.43 23.35
CA HIS A 289 -4.37 13.09 23.84
C HIS A 289 -4.41 11.99 22.76
N SER A 290 -3.72 12.17 21.65
CA SER A 290 -3.65 11.21 20.56
C SER A 290 -2.20 10.94 20.18
N THR A 291 -1.90 9.74 19.68
CA THR A 291 -0.58 9.48 19.11
C THR A 291 -0.52 10.06 17.71
N GLY A 292 0.48 10.89 17.42
CA GLY A 292 0.66 11.48 16.09
C GLY A 292 2.08 12.00 15.81
N ALA A 293 2.24 12.63 14.65
CA ALA A 293 3.47 13.30 14.28
C ALA A 293 3.65 14.61 15.07
N HIS A 294 4.90 14.97 15.36
CA HIS A 294 5.22 16.34 15.73
C HIS A 294 5.21 17.18 14.46
N VAL A 295 4.57 18.34 14.52
CA VAL A 295 4.55 19.31 13.42
C VAL A 295 5.24 20.59 13.87
N ILE A 296 6.08 21.15 13.00
CA ILE A 296 6.81 22.39 13.25
C ILE A 296 6.47 23.37 12.15
N LEU A 297 5.85 24.49 12.51
CA LEU A 297 5.73 25.65 11.63
C LEU A 297 6.95 26.55 11.85
N ARG A 298 7.75 26.73 10.79
CA ARG A 298 8.94 27.58 10.81
C ARG A 298 8.53 29.03 10.93
N TRP A 299 8.94 29.66 12.02
CA TRP A 299 8.49 31.00 12.36
C TRP A 299 9.65 31.85 12.87
N GLN A 300 9.90 32.97 12.20
CA GLN A 300 10.95 33.93 12.54
C GLN A 300 10.41 35.32 12.91
N GLY A 301 9.09 35.51 12.86
CA GLY A 301 8.44 36.77 13.20
C GLY A 301 8.33 37.04 14.70
N ILE A 302 7.96 38.27 15.05
CA ILE A 302 7.69 38.68 16.44
C ILE A 302 6.21 38.40 16.74
N GLY A 303 5.93 37.66 17.81
CA GLY A 303 4.55 37.34 18.23
C GLY A 303 4.03 36.02 17.67
N ALA A 304 2.71 35.89 17.62
CA ALA A 304 2.05 34.69 17.10
C ALA A 304 2.12 34.67 15.56
N PRO A 305 2.28 33.49 14.92
CA PRO A 305 2.17 33.36 13.47
C PRO A 305 0.78 33.78 12.98
N PRO A 306 0.60 34.09 11.68
CA PRO A 306 -0.71 34.34 11.12
C PRO A 306 -1.63 33.14 11.37
N GLU A 307 -2.88 33.41 11.71
CA GLU A 307 -3.83 32.39 12.13
C GLU A 307 -4.08 31.33 11.05
N ARG A 308 -4.11 31.74 9.78
CA ARG A 308 -4.27 30.85 8.63
C ARG A 308 -3.18 29.77 8.57
N ASP A 309 -1.91 30.17 8.59
CA ASP A 309 -0.77 29.24 8.50
C ASP A 309 -0.68 28.32 9.72
N LEU A 310 -1.10 28.83 10.89
CA LEU A 310 -1.21 28.06 12.10
C LEU A 310 -2.34 27.01 12.02
N GLN A 311 -3.49 27.35 11.43
CA GLN A 311 -4.59 26.41 11.21
C GLN A 311 -4.19 25.30 10.22
N GLU A 312 -3.50 25.64 9.13
CA GLU A 312 -3.01 24.64 8.16
C GLU A 312 -2.02 23.67 8.78
N ALA A 313 -1.06 24.16 9.56
CA ALA A 313 -0.13 23.33 10.31
C ALA A 313 -0.85 22.43 11.33
N ALA A 314 -1.89 22.95 11.98
CA ALA A 314 -2.70 22.17 12.92
C ALA A 314 -3.51 21.08 12.20
N SER A 315 -4.07 21.36 11.02
CA SER A 315 -4.76 20.37 10.19
C SER A 315 -3.83 19.24 9.77
N LEU A 316 -2.57 19.54 9.40
CA LEU A 316 -1.55 18.53 9.14
C LEU A 316 -1.24 17.68 10.39
N ALA A 317 -1.15 18.29 11.57
CA ALA A 317 -0.95 17.56 12.82
C ALA A 317 -2.12 16.61 13.13
N ALA A 318 -3.35 17.04 12.87
CA ALA A 318 -4.55 16.22 13.05
C ALA A 318 -4.58 15.04 12.06
N LEU A 319 -4.26 15.28 10.79
CA LEU A 319 -4.26 14.26 9.73
C LEU A 319 -3.16 13.20 9.95
N HIS A 320 -1.99 13.60 10.43
CA HIS A 320 -0.89 12.70 10.77
C HIS A 320 -0.98 12.15 12.21
N SER A 321 -2.19 12.05 12.75
CA SER A 321 -2.48 11.44 14.05
C SER A 321 -3.48 10.29 13.95
N LYS A 322 -3.65 9.52 15.03
CA LYS A 322 -4.74 8.54 15.12
C LYS A 322 -6.13 9.16 15.13
N ALA A 323 -6.25 10.48 15.34
CA ALA A 323 -7.53 11.19 15.35
C ALA A 323 -7.96 11.68 13.95
N ARG A 324 -7.27 11.27 12.87
CA ARG A 324 -7.52 11.71 11.48
C ARG A 324 -8.95 11.48 10.97
N THR A 325 -9.71 10.55 11.56
CA THR A 325 -11.10 10.25 11.17
C THR A 325 -12.13 11.06 11.98
N SER A 326 -11.69 11.85 12.97
CA SER A 326 -12.57 12.66 13.79
C SER A 326 -12.93 13.96 13.07
N LYS A 327 -14.19 14.39 13.20
CA LYS A 327 -14.68 15.63 12.57
C LYS A 327 -13.98 16.89 13.11
N ILE A 328 -13.67 16.90 14.41
CA ILE A 328 -12.96 18.00 15.06
C ILE A 328 -11.88 17.37 15.94
N VAL A 329 -10.63 17.81 15.75
CA VAL A 329 -9.47 17.34 16.50
C VAL A 329 -8.88 18.50 17.29
N PRO A 330 -8.73 18.38 18.62
CA PRO A 330 -7.97 19.35 19.41
C PRO A 330 -6.47 19.18 19.12
N VAL A 331 -5.81 20.25 18.70
CA VAL A 331 -4.39 20.30 18.42
C VAL A 331 -3.74 21.31 19.35
N ASP A 332 -2.78 20.83 20.15
CA ASP A 332 -2.00 21.65 21.05
C ASP A 332 -0.84 22.30 20.30
N TRP A 333 -0.60 23.58 20.56
CA TRP A 333 0.54 24.30 20.02
C TRP A 333 1.22 25.17 21.07
N THR A 334 2.53 25.35 20.92
CA THR A 334 3.37 26.20 21.76
C THR A 334 4.67 26.54 21.02
N LEU A 335 5.51 27.41 21.57
CA LEU A 335 6.86 27.60 21.03
C LEU A 335 7.72 26.37 21.34
N ARG A 336 8.55 25.95 20.39
CA ARG A 336 9.46 24.79 20.54
C ARG A 336 10.31 24.89 21.81
N LYS A 337 10.76 26.08 22.21
CA LYS A 337 11.53 26.28 23.47
C LYS A 337 10.79 25.90 24.75
N TYR A 338 9.47 25.80 24.71
CA TYR A 338 8.64 25.37 25.84
C TYR A 338 8.36 23.85 25.81
N VAL A 339 8.85 23.13 24.80
CA VAL A 339 8.74 21.67 24.72
C VAL A 339 9.99 21.03 25.32
N ARG A 340 9.80 20.13 26.29
CA ARG A 340 10.90 19.44 26.98
C ARG A 340 10.77 17.93 26.82
N LYS A 341 11.90 17.24 26.70
CA LYS A 341 11.96 15.77 26.73
C LYS A 341 12.39 15.31 28.13
N PRO A 342 11.55 14.58 28.88
CA PRO A 342 11.96 13.97 30.15
C PRO A 342 13.13 13.00 29.95
N ARG A 343 14.07 12.96 30.90
CA ARG A 343 15.19 12.01 30.83
C ARG A 343 14.67 10.58 30.91
N GLY A 344 15.11 9.73 29.98
CA GLY A 344 14.72 8.31 29.92
C GLY A 344 13.35 8.03 29.31
N SER A 345 12.62 9.04 28.80
CA SER A 345 11.35 8.80 28.13
C SER A 345 11.53 8.14 26.75
N ALA A 346 10.50 7.39 26.33
CA ALA A 346 10.45 6.78 25.01
C ALA A 346 10.58 7.84 23.89
N ALA A 347 11.02 7.42 22.72
CA ALA A 347 11.15 8.32 21.57
C ALA A 347 9.78 8.95 21.22
N GLY A 348 9.78 10.24 20.89
CA GLY A 348 8.57 11.03 20.60
C GLY A 348 7.81 11.50 21.84
N SER A 349 8.20 11.10 23.05
CA SER A 349 7.53 11.52 24.29
C SER A 349 8.07 12.88 24.75
N VAL A 350 7.20 13.89 24.76
CA VAL A 350 7.51 15.26 25.15
C VAL A 350 6.49 15.81 26.13
N VAL A 351 6.93 16.78 26.94
CA VAL A 351 6.10 17.55 27.86
C VAL A 351 6.11 19.00 27.38
N PRO A 352 5.04 19.47 26.72
CA PRO A 352 4.91 20.86 26.32
C PRO A 352 4.43 21.73 27.49
N ASP A 353 4.92 22.96 27.53
CA ASP A 353 4.57 23.99 28.51
C ASP A 353 3.95 25.20 27.79
N ARG A 354 3.15 26.01 28.50
CA ARG A 354 2.45 27.20 27.96
C ARG A 354 1.61 26.92 26.69
N VAL A 355 0.90 25.79 26.72
CA VAL A 355 0.15 25.27 25.58
C VAL A 355 -1.13 26.07 25.34
N ARG A 356 -1.45 26.27 24.06
CA ARG A 356 -2.76 26.70 23.58
C ARG A 356 -3.35 25.60 22.69
N THR A 357 -4.66 25.44 22.69
CA THR A 357 -5.34 24.40 21.89
C THR A 357 -6.14 25.05 20.77
N LEU A 358 -6.02 24.52 19.56
CA LEU A 358 -6.86 24.83 18.40
C LEU A 358 -7.76 23.65 18.08
N PHE A 359 -8.94 23.92 17.55
CA PHE A 359 -9.86 22.89 17.08
C PHE A 359 -9.89 22.94 15.56
N VAL A 360 -9.46 21.86 14.92
CA VAL A 360 -9.35 21.79 13.45
C VAL A 360 -10.06 20.57 12.91
N THR A 361 -10.51 20.66 11.67
CA THR A 361 -11.01 19.51 10.91
C THR A 361 -9.83 18.97 10.10
N PRO A 362 -9.50 17.67 10.20
CA PRO A 362 -8.46 17.08 9.36
C PRO A 362 -8.85 17.23 7.89
N ASP A 363 -8.04 17.94 7.13
CA ASP A 363 -8.26 18.14 5.70
C ASP A 363 -7.21 17.34 4.93
N SER A 364 -7.67 16.30 4.22
CA SER A 364 -6.81 15.46 3.39
C SER A 364 -6.30 16.17 2.14
N GLU A 365 -6.97 17.24 1.69
CA GLU A 365 -6.59 17.98 0.49
C GLU A 365 -5.31 18.82 0.72
N LEU A 366 -5.05 19.25 1.96
CA LEU A 366 -3.83 19.96 2.35
C LEU A 366 -2.53 19.15 2.15
N VAL A 367 -2.60 17.81 2.18
CA VAL A 367 -1.41 16.97 1.92
C VAL A 367 -1.06 16.93 0.45
N GLU A 368 -2.05 17.06 -0.44
CA GLU A 368 -1.83 17.02 -1.88
C GLU A 368 -1.48 18.40 -2.46
N SER A 369 -2.02 19.48 -1.90
CA SER A 369 -1.77 20.85 -2.39
C SER A 369 -0.44 21.45 -1.95
N HIS A 370 0.08 21.04 -0.79
CA HIS A 370 1.23 21.68 -0.15
C HIS A 370 2.46 20.77 0.02
N ALA A 371 2.40 19.52 -0.45
CA ALA A 371 3.58 18.64 -0.45
C ALA A 371 4.63 19.19 -1.42
N VAL A 372 5.74 19.66 -0.88
CA VAL A 372 6.88 20.07 -1.69
C VAL A 372 7.75 18.85 -1.94
N ASP A 373 7.87 18.42 -3.20
CA ASP A 373 8.85 17.42 -3.58
C ASP A 373 10.25 17.97 -3.28
N HIS A 374 11.05 17.18 -2.56
CA HIS A 374 12.38 17.58 -2.07
C HIS A 374 13.38 17.98 -3.18
N ASN A 375 13.09 17.67 -4.45
CA ASN A 375 13.92 18.10 -5.58
C ASN A 375 13.84 19.60 -5.84
N SER A 376 12.67 20.23 -5.66
CA SER A 376 12.45 21.62 -6.08
C SER A 376 13.08 22.66 -5.12
N LEU A 377 13.41 22.28 -3.88
CA LEU A 377 14.00 23.18 -2.89
C LEU A 377 15.54 23.20 -2.92
N ASN A 378 16.18 22.16 -3.48
CA ASN A 378 17.64 22.14 -3.62
C ASN A 378 18.11 22.90 -4.86
N GLU A 379 17.32 22.93 -5.94
CA GLU A 379 17.63 23.72 -7.14
C GLU A 379 17.56 25.24 -6.85
N ALA A 380 16.57 25.69 -6.08
CA ALA A 380 16.45 27.10 -5.68
C ALA A 380 17.56 27.58 -4.71
N ARG A 381 18.26 26.67 -4.04
CA ARG A 381 19.39 27.00 -3.15
C ARG A 381 20.74 26.99 -3.87
N SER A 382 20.87 26.32 -5.01
CA SER A 382 22.07 26.36 -5.84
C SER A 382 22.13 27.57 -6.77
N GLU A 383 20.99 28.15 -7.15
CA GLU A 383 20.97 29.36 -8.00
C GLU A 383 21.16 30.67 -7.23
N GLY A 384 21.06 30.66 -5.89
CA GLY A 384 21.30 31.83 -5.03
C GLY A 384 22.74 31.98 -4.52
N SER A 385 23.68 31.18 -5.04
CA SER A 385 25.12 31.28 -4.74
C SER A 385 25.92 31.29 -6.03
N ILE A 386 25.72 32.35 -6.82
CA ILE A 386 26.68 32.84 -7.80
C ILE A 386 26.82 34.35 -7.58
#